data_AF-A0A7C0Z267-F1
#
_entry.id   AF-A0A7C0Z267-F1
#
_cell.length_a   1.000
_cell.length_b   1.000
_cell.length_c   1.000
_cell.angle_alpha   90.00
_cell.angle_beta   90.00
_cell.angle_gamma   90.00
#
_symmetry.space_group_name_H-M   'P 1'
#
loop_
_entity.id
_entity.type
_entity.pdbx_description
1 polymer ?
#
loop_
_entity_poly.entity_id
_entity_poly.type
_entity_poly.pdbx_seq_one_letter_code
_entity_poly.pdbx_strand_id
1 'polypeptide(L)'
;DPIDMISELTAMHEKGQIWAGIDAFSGEIKDMWELNVLEPLKVKKQIIKSATEAACMILKIDDVIAASRLKEKEKESTKSSEEGFGGGEF
;
A
#
# COMPACT_ATOMS: atom_id res chain seq x y z
N ASP A 1 -0.67 2.72 28.91
CA ASP A 1 -1.73 2.50 27.91
C ASP A 1 -1.45 3.42 26.72
N PRO A 2 -1.49 2.95 25.46
CA PRO A 2 -1.27 3.80 24.29
C PRO A 2 -2.22 5.01 24.21
N ILE A 3 -3.47 4.89 24.67
CA ILE A 3 -4.46 5.97 24.63
C ILE A 3 -4.06 7.07 25.61
N ASP A 4 -3.73 6.69 26.84
CA ASP A 4 -3.30 7.64 27.88
C ASP A 4 -2.02 8.36 27.47
N MET A 5 -1.06 7.65 26.88
CA MET A 5 0.20 8.26 26.39
C MET A 5 -0.04 9.28 25.29
N ILE A 6 -0.93 9.00 24.33
CA ILE A 6 -1.25 9.96 23.27
C ILE A 6 -1.93 11.20 23.85
N SER A 7 -2.84 11.01 24.82
CA SER A 7 -3.53 12.11 25.51
C SER A 7 -2.55 13.01 26.25
N GLU A 8 -1.65 12.42 27.05
CA GLU A 8 -0.63 13.15 27.80
C GLU A 8 0.35 13.89 26.89
N LEU A 9 0.86 13.21 25.84
CA LEU A 9 1.77 13.79 24.86
C LEU A 9 1.13 15.00 24.15
N THR A 10 -0.14 14.88 23.77
CA THR A 10 -0.90 15.98 23.15
C THR A 10 -1.02 17.18 24.10
N ALA A 11 -1.36 16.94 25.36
CA ALA A 11 -1.47 18.01 26.36
C ALA A 11 -0.12 18.71 26.64
N MET A 12 1.01 18.01 26.52
CA MET A 12 2.34 18.62 26.61
C MET A 12 2.68 19.48 25.40
N HIS A 13 2.35 19.00 24.19
CA HIS A 13 2.53 19.77 22.95
C HIS A 13 1.66 21.03 22.89
N GLU A 14 0.42 20.97 23.38
CA GLU A 14 -0.46 22.14 23.51
C GLU A 14 0.11 23.22 24.44
N LYS A 15 0.91 22.81 25.44
CA LYS A 15 1.64 23.71 26.34
C LYS A 15 2.95 24.23 25.75
N GLY A 16 3.26 23.91 24.49
CA GLY A 16 4.44 24.38 23.77
C GLY A 16 5.70 23.51 23.93
N GLN A 17 5.59 22.32 24.52
CA GLN A 17 6.73 21.40 24.69
C GLN A 17 7.01 20.62 23.40
N ILE A 18 7.62 21.26 22.41
CA ILE A 18 7.79 20.70 21.06
C ILE A 18 8.68 19.44 20.98
N TRP A 19 9.52 19.20 21.99
CA TRP A 19 10.45 18.06 22.03
C TRP A 19 9.93 16.89 22.86
N ALA A 20 8.75 16.99 23.46
CA ALA A 20 8.15 15.85 24.14
C ALA A 20 7.91 14.73 23.12
N GLY A 21 8.37 13.52 23.43
CA GLY A 21 8.21 12.34 22.58
C GLY A 21 8.25 11.08 23.42
N ILE A 22 7.93 9.94 22.80
CA ILE A 22 7.91 8.65 23.49
C ILE A 22 9.28 7.99 23.30
N ASP A 23 9.96 7.72 24.40
CA ASP A 23 11.16 6.89 24.40
C ASP A 23 10.77 5.44 24.12
N ALA A 24 11.19 4.90 22.99
CA ALA A 24 10.84 3.53 22.57
C ALA A 24 11.41 2.45 23.50
N PHE A 25 12.43 2.76 24.32
CA PHE A 25 13.02 1.80 25.24
C PHE A 25 12.29 1.75 26.58
N SER A 26 11.97 2.91 27.17
CA SER A 26 11.25 2.96 28.46
C SER A 26 9.73 2.98 28.31
N GLY A 27 9.21 3.37 27.14
CA GLY A 27 7.78 3.58 26.93
C GLY A 27 7.23 4.80 27.68
N GLU A 28 8.09 5.75 28.05
CA GLU A 28 7.72 6.96 28.79
C GLU A 28 7.87 8.19 27.90
N ILE A 29 7.15 9.27 28.23
CA ILE A 29 7.32 10.56 27.58
C ILE A 29 8.57 11.24 28.14
N LYS A 30 9.49 11.62 27.24
CA LYS A 30 10.74 12.30 27.57
C LYS A 30 11.02 13.40 26.56
N ASP A 31 11.99 14.25 26.85
CA ASP A 31 12.49 15.25 25.91
C ASP A 31 13.44 14.58 24.90
N MET A 32 13.06 14.60 23.63
CA MET A 32 13.82 13.95 22.55
C MET A 32 15.11 14.71 22.19
N TRP A 33 15.17 16.02 22.46
CA TRP A 33 16.38 16.81 22.26
C TRP A 33 17.45 16.43 23.28
N GLU A 34 17.07 16.30 24.55
CA GLU A 34 17.98 15.87 25.62
C GLU A 34 18.51 14.44 25.39
N LEU A 35 17.67 13.56 24.85
CA LEU A 35 18.06 12.19 24.49
C LEU A 35 18.85 12.08 23.16
N ASN A 36 19.10 13.19 22.46
CA ASN A 36 19.71 13.23 21.13
C ASN A 36 18.98 12.35 20.08
N VAL A 37 17.67 12.21 20.23
CA VAL A 37 16.81 11.50 19.27
C VAL A 37 16.31 12.52 18.25
N LEU A 38 17.08 12.70 17.17
CA LEU A 38 16.83 13.69 16.13
C LEU A 38 16.61 13.04 14.77
N GLU A 39 15.81 13.70 13.94
CA GLU A 39 15.47 13.20 12.61
C GLU A 39 15.79 14.25 11.53
N PRO A 40 16.30 13.84 10.35
CA PRO A 40 16.59 14.78 9.29
C PRO A 40 15.31 15.43 8.73
N LEU A 41 15.30 16.76 8.65
CA LEU A 41 14.17 17.53 8.11
C LEU A 41 13.73 17.06 6.71
N LYS A 42 14.69 16.69 5.85
CA LYS A 42 14.42 16.20 4.50
C LYS A 42 13.58 14.92 4.51
N VAL A 43 13.82 14.02 5.46
CA VAL A 43 13.11 12.75 5.59
C VAL A 43 11.66 13.00 6.00
N LYS A 44 11.41 13.84 7.00
CA LYS A 44 10.03 14.16 7.44
C LYS A 44 9.21 14.86 6.37
N LYS A 45 9.79 15.82 5.67
CA LYS A 45 9.13 16.50 4.53
C LYS A 45 8.75 15.51 3.43
N GLN A 46 9.66 14.60 3.07
CA GLN A 46 9.42 13.63 2.02
C GLN A 46 8.36 12.59 2.41
N ILE A 47 8.38 12.10 3.65
CA ILE A 47 7.41 11.12 4.14
C ILE A 47 5.99 11.67 4.05
N ILE A 48 5.75 12.90 4.52
CA ILE A 48 4.42 13.52 4.44
C ILE A 48 3.98 13.63 2.98
N LYS A 49 4.85 14.14 2.10
CA LYS A 49 4.54 14.28 0.67
C LYS A 49 4.18 12.93 0.03
N SER A 50 5.02 11.92 0.21
CA SER A 50 4.82 10.60 -0.40
C SER A 50 3.58 9.88 0.17
N ALA A 51 3.33 10.00 1.47
CA ALA A 51 2.12 9.44 2.09
C ALA A 51 0.85 10.09 1.55
N THR A 52 0.83 11.42 1.41
CA THR A 52 -0.30 12.14 0.81
C THR A 52 -0.52 11.75 -0.65
N GLU A 53 0.53 11.66 -1.46
CA GLU A 53 0.43 11.24 -2.87
C GLU A 53 -0.14 9.82 -2.98
N ALA A 54 0.38 8.87 -2.20
CA ALA A 54 -0.09 7.48 -2.20
C ALA A 54 -1.54 7.36 -1.72
N ALA A 55 -1.92 8.05 -0.64
CA ALA A 55 -3.29 8.06 -0.14
C ALA A 55 -4.27 8.64 -1.18
N CYS A 56 -3.90 9.76 -1.81
CA CYS A 56 -4.68 10.36 -2.89
C CYS A 56 -4.81 9.43 -4.11
N MET A 57 -3.77 8.65 -4.44
CA MET A 57 -3.87 7.66 -5.52
C MET A 57 -4.92 6.59 -5.21
N ILE A 58 -4.90 6.05 -3.98
CA ILE A 58 -5.86 5.04 -3.55
C ILE A 58 -7.29 5.59 -3.57
N LEU A 59 -7.51 6.79 -3.03
CA LEU A 59 -8.84 7.42 -2.96
C LEU A 59 -9.43 7.76 -4.35
N LYS A 60 -8.60 7.85 -5.39
CA LYS A 60 -9.03 8.14 -6.77
C LYS A 60 -9.41 6.89 -7.57
N ILE A 61 -9.14 5.70 -7.06
CA ILE A 61 -9.50 4.46 -7.74
C ILE A 61 -10.96 4.17 -7.42
N ASP A 62 -11.82 4.29 -8.42
CA ASP A 62 -13.25 3.98 -8.28
C ASP A 62 -13.48 2.46 -8.39
N ASP A 63 -12.89 1.81 -9.40
CA ASP A 63 -13.00 0.38 -9.66
C ASP A 63 -11.68 -0.22 -10.14
N VAL A 64 -11.42 -1.48 -9.76
CA VAL A 64 -10.30 -2.28 -10.27
C VAL A 64 -10.83 -3.34 -11.23
N ILE A 65 -10.55 -3.19 -12.51
CA ILE A 65 -10.91 -4.21 -13.53
C ILE A 65 -9.75 -5.20 -13.65
N ALA A 66 -9.98 -6.44 -13.22
CA ALA A 66 -9.02 -7.53 -13.42
C ALA A 66 -9.06 -7.99 -14.88
N ALA A 67 -7.96 -7.79 -15.61
CA ALA A 67 -7.80 -8.38 -16.94
C ALA A 67 -7.62 -9.90 -16.80
N SER A 68 -8.67 -10.68 -17.11
CA SER A 68 -8.50 -12.11 -17.35
C SER A 68 -7.73 -12.30 -18.67
N ARG A 69 -6.77 -13.22 -18.70
CA ARG A 69 -6.09 -13.61 -19.94
C ARG A 69 -7.18 -14.03 -20.93
N LEU A 70 -7.31 -13.34 -22.07
CA LEU A 70 -8.12 -13.85 -23.17
C LEU A 70 -7.60 -15.27 -23.44
N LYS A 71 -8.43 -16.28 -23.17
CA LYS A 71 -8.14 -17.63 -23.63
C LYS A 71 -7.91 -17.51 -25.13
N GLU A 72 -6.69 -17.81 -25.56
CA GLU A 72 -6.39 -18.13 -26.94
C GLU A 72 -7.45 -19.15 -27.35
N LYS A 73 -8.42 -18.75 -28.18
CA LYS A 73 -9.36 -19.70 -28.77
C LYS A 73 -8.50 -20.63 -29.61
N GLU A 74 -8.28 -21.81 -29.06
CA GLU A 74 -7.54 -22.90 -29.64
C GLU A 74 -8.02 -23.14 -31.07
N LYS A 75 -7.04 -23.25 -31.95
CA LYS A 75 -7.16 -23.77 -33.31
C LYS A 75 -7.66 -25.21 -33.23
N GLU A 76 -8.96 -25.42 -33.08
CA GLU A 76 -9.57 -26.74 -33.09
C GLU A 76 -10.87 -26.70 -33.93
N SER A 77 -10.72 -26.41 -35.22
CA SER A 77 -11.80 -26.61 -36.21
C SER A 77 -11.31 -27.15 -37.55
N THR A 78 -10.06 -27.63 -37.66
CA THR A 78 -9.49 -28.14 -38.93
C THR A 78 -9.25 -29.66 -38.93
N LYS A 79 -9.93 -30.42 -38.06
CA LYS A 79 -9.82 -31.89 -38.01
C LYS A 79 -11.11 -32.65 -38.36
N SER A 80 -12.09 -31.99 -38.98
CA SER A 80 -13.29 -32.65 -39.53
C SER A 80 -13.12 -33.04 -41.00
N SER A 81 -11.93 -33.52 -41.38
CA SER A 81 -11.67 -34.19 -42.65
C SER A 81 -11.16 -35.59 -42.33
N GLU A 82 -12.07 -36.56 -42.26
CA GLU A 82 -11.88 -37.98 -42.61
C GLU A 82 -13.04 -38.84 -42.07
N GLU A 83 -14.27 -38.57 -42.55
CA GLU A 83 -15.31 -39.61 -42.60
C GLU A 83 -15.99 -39.53 -43.97
N GLY A 84 -15.67 -40.51 -44.82
CA GLY A 84 -16.18 -40.59 -46.19
C GLY A 84 -15.56 -41.73 -46.98
N PHE A 85 -15.43 -42.93 -46.37
CA PHE A 85 -15.20 -44.16 -47.11
C PHE A 85 -16.56 -44.60 -47.70
N GLY A 86 -16.71 -44.50 -49.01
CA GLY A 86 -17.93 -44.86 -49.73
C GLY A 86 -17.61 -45.12 -51.19
N GLY A 87 -17.55 -46.40 -51.56
CA GLY A 87 -17.07 -46.89 -52.85
C GLY A 87 -18.01 -46.66 -54.03
N GLY A 88 -17.51 -46.95 -55.22
CA GLY A 88 -18.26 -46.97 -56.47
C GLY A 88 -17.34 -47.18 -57.66
N GLU A 89 -17.44 -48.36 -58.25
CA GLU A 89 -16.69 -48.85 -59.41
C GLU A 89 -16.95 -48.06 -60.70
N PHE A 90 -16.04 -48.24 -61.68
CA PHE A 90 -15.94 -47.73 -63.06
C PHE A 90 -15.13 -46.45 -63.28
#